data_AF-A0A076L2B6-F1
#
_entry.id   AF-A0A076L2B6-F1
#
_cell.length_a   1.000
_cell.length_b   1.000
_cell.length_c   1.000
_cell.angle_alpha   90.00
_cell.angle_beta   90.00
_cell.angle_gamma   90.00
#
_symmetry.space_group_name_H-M   'P 1'
#
loop_
_entity.id
_entity.type
_entity.pdbx_description
1 polymer ?
#
loop_
_entity_poly.entity_id
_entity_poly.type
_entity_poly.pdbx_seq_one_letter_code
_entity_poly.pdbx_strand_id
1 'polypeptide(L)'
;SHGTGTKVGDPIEVTALGVVLGARRDRSDPLYVGSIKANMGHLEGAAGVAGVIRAALIAYHRVIPQQIHFNSPNPNIPFASSNVTVATRNTKLASKRHDDTVLLGVNSFGAGGSNCHAIIQSCITTKAGKKSSEQTAKVLRLSAKSMPALFRMAKELESMLETDGFDLNNIAYTLNNRRSHHIHTVIVRNRTIPVDALFLSFPAMAPSG
;
A
#
# COMPACT_ATOMS: atom_id res chain seq x y z
N SER A 1 -14.37 1.41 6.25
CA SER A 1 -15.77 0.98 6.36
C SER A 1 -16.14 0.13 5.15
N HIS A 2 -17.28 -0.57 5.23
CA HIS A 2 -17.93 -1.15 4.06
C HIS A 2 -18.41 -0.01 3.15
N GLY A 3 -19.09 1.00 3.72
CA GLY A 3 -19.27 2.34 3.14
C GLY A 3 -19.70 2.34 1.68
N THR A 4 -20.91 1.84 1.44
CA THR A 4 -21.51 1.70 0.11
C THR A 4 -22.18 2.97 -0.40
N GLY A 5 -22.28 4.03 0.42
CA GLY A 5 -22.95 5.26 0.02
C GLY A 5 -24.48 5.14 0.08
N THR A 6 -25.02 4.14 0.78
CA THR A 6 -26.47 3.90 0.81
C THR A 6 -27.12 4.74 1.91
N LYS A 7 -28.31 5.27 1.65
CA LYS A 7 -29.05 6.12 2.60
C LYS A 7 -29.35 5.42 3.94
N VAL A 8 -29.45 4.10 3.93
CA VAL A 8 -29.78 3.26 5.10
C VAL A 8 -28.54 2.60 5.69
N GLY A 9 -27.67 2.00 4.86
CA GLY A 9 -26.53 1.23 5.34
C GLY A 9 -25.46 2.08 6.00
N ASP A 10 -25.14 3.25 5.44
CA ASP A 10 -24.08 4.11 5.98
C ASP A 10 -24.42 4.63 7.40
N PRO A 11 -25.64 5.12 7.70
CA PRO A 11 -26.05 5.42 9.08
C PRO A 11 -25.95 4.25 10.04
N ILE A 12 -26.34 3.03 9.64
CA ILE A 12 -26.25 1.83 10.48
C ILE A 12 -24.79 1.52 10.79
N GLU A 13 -23.92 1.52 9.78
CA GLU A 13 -22.50 1.21 9.96
C GLU A 13 -21.80 2.23 10.87
N VAL A 14 -22.00 3.54 10.64
CA VAL A 14 -21.35 4.57 11.46
C VAL A 14 -21.88 4.57 12.88
N THR A 15 -23.18 4.30 13.09
CA THR A 15 -23.75 4.17 14.44
C THR A 15 -23.10 3.01 15.19
N ALA A 16 -22.97 1.85 14.54
CA ALA A 16 -22.30 0.69 15.15
C ALA A 16 -20.83 0.98 15.49
N LEU A 17 -20.09 1.65 14.59
CA LEU A 17 -18.72 2.10 14.85
C LEU A 17 -18.65 3.08 16.03
N GLY A 18 -19.60 4.01 16.13
CA GLY A 18 -19.69 4.96 17.22
C GLY A 18 -19.91 4.28 18.57
N VAL A 19 -20.84 3.33 18.65
CA VAL A 19 -21.15 2.60 19.89
C VAL A 19 -19.97 1.73 20.34
N VAL A 20 -19.34 1.00 19.42
CA VAL A 20 -18.30 0.01 19.77
C VAL A 20 -16.93 0.64 19.96
N LEU A 21 -16.53 1.52 19.05
CA LEU A 21 -15.17 2.08 18.99
C LEU A 21 -15.14 3.56 19.38
N GLY A 22 -16.03 4.38 18.81
CA GLY A 22 -16.04 5.83 19.04
C GLY A 22 -16.25 6.23 20.50
N ALA A 23 -17.17 5.54 21.20
CA ALA A 23 -17.49 5.77 22.61
C ALA A 23 -16.32 5.52 23.58
N ARG A 24 -15.30 4.77 23.13
CA ARG A 24 -14.11 4.44 23.92
C ARG A 24 -12.91 5.33 23.60
N ARG A 25 -13.07 6.33 22.72
CA ARG A 25 -12.00 7.25 22.29
C ARG A 25 -12.17 8.63 22.91
N ASP A 26 -11.04 9.29 23.12
CA ASP A 26 -10.99 10.71 23.45
C ASP A 26 -11.58 11.56 22.30
N ARG A 27 -12.23 12.69 22.64
CA ARG A 27 -12.84 13.59 21.64
C ARG A 27 -11.80 14.35 20.80
N SER A 28 -10.59 14.54 21.32
CA SER A 28 -9.45 15.10 20.58
C SER A 28 -8.82 14.13 19.59
N ASP A 29 -9.19 12.85 19.64
CA ASP A 29 -8.69 11.79 18.75
C ASP A 29 -9.84 10.85 18.33
N PRO A 30 -10.77 11.37 17.51
CA PRO A 30 -11.94 10.62 17.08
C PRO A 30 -11.56 9.41 16.21
N LEU A 31 -12.50 8.49 16.04
CA LEU A 31 -12.32 7.40 15.09
C LEU A 31 -12.44 7.93 13.66
N TYR A 32 -11.36 7.86 12.88
CA TYR A 32 -11.43 8.18 11.45
C TYR A 32 -12.09 7.05 10.66
N VAL A 33 -13.03 7.40 9.79
CA VAL A 33 -13.71 6.47 8.88
C VAL A 33 -13.62 6.92 7.42
N GLY A 34 -13.48 5.95 6.52
CA GLY A 34 -13.47 6.15 5.07
C GLY A 34 -13.65 4.83 4.33
N SER A 35 -13.99 4.90 3.04
CA SER A 35 -14.26 3.75 2.17
C SER A 35 -13.56 3.92 0.82
N ILE A 36 -12.80 2.90 0.39
CA ILE A 36 -12.12 2.88 -0.92
C ILE A 36 -13.10 2.94 -2.08
N LYS A 37 -14.38 2.63 -1.83
CA LYS A 37 -15.43 2.66 -2.85
C LYS A 37 -15.69 4.05 -3.41
N ALA A 38 -15.38 5.11 -2.65
CA ALA A 38 -15.43 6.47 -3.18
C ALA A 38 -14.43 6.69 -4.33
N ASN A 39 -13.30 5.96 -4.33
CA ASN A 39 -12.24 6.09 -5.33
C ASN A 39 -12.39 5.11 -6.50
N MET A 40 -12.88 3.90 -6.23
CA MET A 40 -12.84 2.79 -7.20
C MET A 40 -14.20 2.13 -7.44
N GLY A 41 -15.28 2.67 -6.86
CA GLY A 41 -16.59 2.03 -6.88
C GLY A 41 -16.65 0.76 -6.03
N HIS A 42 -17.77 0.02 -6.14
CA HIS A 42 -17.94 -1.24 -5.43
C HIS A 42 -17.40 -2.41 -6.26
N LEU A 43 -16.21 -2.90 -5.91
CA LEU A 43 -15.54 -4.01 -6.61
C LEU A 43 -16.10 -5.41 -6.28
N GLU A 44 -17.38 -5.49 -5.91
CA GLU A 44 -18.06 -6.74 -5.51
C GLU A 44 -17.20 -7.69 -4.66
N GLY A 45 -16.87 -8.89 -5.16
CA GLY A 45 -16.06 -9.89 -4.47
C GLY A 45 -14.65 -9.42 -4.07
N ALA A 46 -14.11 -8.39 -4.72
CA ALA A 46 -12.82 -7.78 -4.40
C ALA A 46 -12.92 -6.59 -3.44
N ALA A 47 -14.12 -6.17 -3.02
CA ALA A 47 -14.30 -4.98 -2.18
C ALA A 47 -13.60 -5.10 -0.82
N GLY A 48 -13.57 -6.30 -0.23
CA GLY A 48 -12.89 -6.57 1.03
C GLY A 48 -11.37 -6.42 0.92
N VAL A 49 -10.75 -7.08 -0.07
CA VAL A 49 -9.29 -7.03 -0.26
C VAL A 49 -8.81 -5.62 -0.68
N ALA A 50 -9.61 -4.87 -1.44
CA ALA A 50 -9.31 -3.46 -1.73
C ALA A 50 -9.27 -2.62 -0.44
N GLY A 51 -10.15 -2.89 0.52
CA GLY A 51 -10.11 -2.27 1.85
C GLY A 51 -8.85 -2.64 2.65
N VAL A 52 -8.42 -3.90 2.59
CA VAL A 52 -7.17 -4.38 3.23
C VAL A 52 -5.94 -3.69 2.61
N ILE A 53 -5.88 -3.60 1.28
CA ILE A 53 -4.78 -2.91 0.58
C ILE A 53 -4.73 -1.43 0.97
N ARG A 54 -5.87 -0.74 1.01
CA ARG A 54 -5.94 0.65 1.50
C ARG A 54 -5.44 0.75 2.94
N ALA A 55 -5.86 -0.15 3.83
CA ALA A 55 -5.42 -0.14 5.22
C ALA A 55 -3.89 -0.35 5.36
N ALA A 56 -3.33 -1.29 4.60
CA ALA A 56 -1.88 -1.53 4.56
C ALA A 56 -1.10 -0.30 4.06
N LEU A 57 -1.59 0.37 3.01
CA LEU A 57 -0.98 1.61 2.50
C LEU A 57 -1.09 2.77 3.49
N ILE A 58 -2.20 2.91 4.20
CA ILE A 58 -2.35 3.91 5.28
C ILE A 58 -1.34 3.64 6.40
N ALA A 59 -1.20 2.38 6.82
CA ALA A 59 -0.22 1.97 7.83
C ALA A 59 1.22 2.28 7.39
N TYR A 60 1.54 1.98 6.13
CA TYR A 60 2.86 2.21 5.55
C TYR A 60 3.20 3.71 5.42
N HIS A 61 2.31 4.50 4.82
CA HIS A 61 2.53 5.93 4.59
C HIS A 61 2.24 6.81 5.80
N ARG A 62 1.61 6.28 6.85
CA ARG A 62 1.14 7.02 8.03
C ARG A 62 0.25 8.21 7.67
N VAL A 63 -0.60 8.04 6.66
CA VAL A 63 -1.55 9.05 6.19
C VAL A 63 -2.89 8.40 5.89
N ILE A 64 -3.95 8.92 6.51
CA ILE A 64 -5.34 8.62 6.15
C ILE A 64 -5.69 9.51 4.95
N PRO A 65 -5.94 8.94 3.75
CA PRO A 65 -6.27 9.73 2.58
C PRO A 65 -7.65 10.36 2.73
N GLN A 66 -7.81 11.54 2.13
CA GLN A 66 -9.10 12.21 2.01
C GLN A 66 -10.17 11.28 1.44
N GLN A 67 -11.36 11.30 2.03
CA GLN A 67 -12.54 10.68 1.44
C GLN A 67 -13.10 11.61 0.37
N ILE A 68 -12.93 11.22 -0.89
CA ILE A 68 -13.45 12.00 -2.02
C ILE A 68 -14.98 11.86 -2.11
N HIS A 69 -15.62 12.80 -2.82
CA HIS A 69 -17.08 12.93 -2.94
C HIS A 69 -17.83 13.13 -1.61
N PHE A 70 -17.13 13.51 -0.54
CA PHE A 70 -17.74 13.86 0.75
C PHE A 70 -17.88 15.38 0.87
N ASN A 71 -18.97 15.93 0.32
CA ASN A 71 -19.24 17.37 0.31
C ASN A 71 -20.08 17.81 1.51
N SER A 72 -21.17 17.10 1.77
CA SER A 72 -22.05 17.32 2.92
C SER A 72 -22.26 16.00 3.67
N PRO A 73 -22.21 16.00 5.01
CA PRO A 73 -22.49 14.79 5.78
C PRO A 73 -23.97 14.38 5.57
N ASN A 74 -24.21 13.07 5.45
CA ASN A 74 -25.57 12.55 5.47
C ASN A 74 -26.21 12.88 6.83
N PRO A 75 -27.35 13.61 6.87
CA PRO A 75 -27.95 14.09 8.12
C PRO A 75 -28.44 12.96 9.03
N ASN A 76 -28.65 11.76 8.49
CA ASN A 76 -29.03 10.59 9.26
C ASN A 76 -27.85 9.94 9.99
N ILE A 77 -26.62 10.41 9.75
CA ILE A 77 -25.43 9.91 10.43
C ILE A 77 -25.14 10.77 11.66
N PRO A 78 -25.12 10.19 12.88
CA PRO A 78 -24.93 10.95 14.12
C PRO A 78 -23.44 11.25 14.38
N PHE A 79 -22.76 11.96 13.46
CA PHE A 79 -21.32 12.23 13.58
C PHE A 79 -20.95 12.95 14.89
N ALA A 80 -21.76 13.93 15.31
CA ALA A 80 -21.50 14.70 16.52
C ALA A 80 -21.48 13.83 17.79
N SER A 81 -22.41 12.89 17.94
CA SER A 81 -22.50 12.04 19.14
C SER A 81 -21.62 10.78 19.05
N SER A 82 -21.39 10.24 17.86
CA SER A 82 -20.67 8.98 17.64
C SER A 82 -19.16 9.03 17.86
N ASN A 83 -18.55 10.22 17.94
CA ASN A 83 -17.09 10.40 17.96
C ASN A 83 -16.38 9.72 16.77
N VAL A 84 -17.06 9.69 15.63
CA VAL A 84 -16.55 9.21 14.35
C VAL A 84 -16.39 10.40 13.42
N THR A 85 -15.31 10.46 12.64
CA THR A 85 -15.01 11.57 11.73
C THR A 85 -14.60 11.04 10.37
N VAL A 86 -15.10 11.66 9.30
CA VAL A 86 -14.63 11.41 7.93
C VAL A 86 -13.43 12.30 7.65
N ALA A 87 -12.36 11.72 7.09
CA ALA A 87 -11.18 12.50 6.71
C ALA A 87 -11.49 13.38 5.48
N THR A 88 -11.69 14.68 5.68
CA THR A 88 -11.97 15.66 4.60
C THR A 88 -10.72 16.16 3.89
N ARG A 89 -9.54 15.80 4.41
CA ARG A 89 -8.21 16.04 3.82
C ARG A 89 -7.27 14.91 4.21
N ASN A 90 -6.12 14.81 3.55
CA ASN A 90 -5.07 13.90 3.97
C ASN A 90 -4.66 14.21 5.41
N THR A 91 -4.78 13.22 6.29
CA THR A 91 -4.60 13.38 7.73
C THR A 91 -3.47 12.48 8.20
N LYS A 92 -2.48 13.05 8.89
CA LYS A 92 -1.35 12.29 9.43
C LYS A 92 -1.86 11.30 10.50
N LEU A 93 -1.43 10.05 10.40
CA LEU A 93 -1.76 9.00 11.35
C LEU A 93 -0.58 8.80 12.31
N ALA A 94 -0.69 9.36 13.51
CA ALA A 94 0.27 9.15 14.59
C ALA A 94 -0.09 7.89 15.39
N SER A 95 0.91 7.11 15.82
CA SER A 95 0.67 6.11 16.86
C SER A 95 0.61 6.78 18.23
N LYS A 96 -0.21 6.21 19.12
CA LYS A 96 -0.23 6.51 20.56
C LYS A 96 0.26 5.33 21.40
N ARG A 97 0.69 4.24 20.75
CA ARG A 97 1.16 3.03 21.41
C ARG A 97 2.67 3.15 21.61
N HIS A 98 3.18 2.59 22.70
CA HIS A 98 4.61 2.58 23.01
C HIS A 98 5.46 1.92 21.91
N ASP A 99 4.88 0.95 21.20
CA ASP A 99 5.52 0.21 20.10
C ASP A 99 5.42 0.92 18.74
N ASP A 100 4.90 2.16 18.69
CA ASP A 100 4.62 2.95 17.49
C ASP A 100 3.71 2.24 16.45
N THR A 101 2.99 1.19 16.84
CA THR A 101 2.08 0.49 15.93
C THR A 101 0.76 1.24 15.78
N VAL A 102 0.13 1.13 14.61
CA VAL A 102 -1.23 1.63 14.35
C VAL A 102 -2.16 0.46 14.06
N LEU A 103 -3.41 0.59 14.51
CA LEU A 103 -4.47 -0.39 14.28
C LEU A 103 -5.50 0.21 13.32
N LEU A 104 -5.89 -0.56 12.30
CA LEU A 104 -6.89 -0.19 11.31
C LEU A 104 -7.97 -1.27 11.22
N GLY A 105 -9.23 -0.86 11.21
CA GLY A 105 -10.37 -1.76 11.00
C GLY A 105 -10.80 -1.77 9.54
N VAL A 106 -11.09 -2.96 9.01
CA VAL A 106 -11.67 -3.16 7.67
C VAL A 106 -13.00 -3.89 7.82
N ASN A 107 -14.07 -3.28 7.32
CA ASN A 107 -15.41 -3.85 7.32
C ASN A 107 -15.80 -4.30 5.91
N SER A 108 -16.44 -5.46 5.79
CA SER A 108 -17.10 -5.91 4.57
C SER A 108 -18.39 -6.66 4.91
N PHE A 109 -19.52 -6.18 4.39
CA PHE A 109 -20.85 -6.72 4.68
C PHE A 109 -21.47 -7.21 3.36
N GLY A 110 -21.77 -8.50 3.29
CA GLY A 110 -22.40 -9.09 2.10
C GLY A 110 -23.90 -8.86 2.11
N ALA A 111 -24.50 -8.68 0.93
CA ALA A 111 -25.95 -8.54 0.80
C ALA A 111 -26.74 -9.75 1.37
N GLY A 112 -26.13 -10.94 1.37
CA GLY A 112 -26.69 -12.15 1.98
C GLY A 112 -26.60 -12.20 3.53
N GLY A 113 -26.18 -11.12 4.19
CA GLY A 113 -26.14 -11.00 5.65
C GLY A 113 -24.84 -11.45 6.33
N SER A 114 -23.88 -12.02 5.57
CA SER A 114 -22.56 -12.36 6.11
C SER A 114 -21.70 -11.11 6.33
N ASN A 115 -21.15 -10.95 7.53
CA ASN A 115 -20.37 -9.80 7.93
C ASN A 115 -18.93 -10.18 8.29
N CYS A 116 -17.97 -9.34 7.90
CA CYS A 116 -16.57 -9.50 8.26
C CYS A 116 -15.99 -8.19 8.80
N HIS A 117 -15.24 -8.29 9.89
CA HIS A 117 -14.42 -7.23 10.46
C HIS A 117 -13.00 -7.74 10.68
N ALA A 118 -12.01 -7.10 10.07
CA ALA A 118 -10.60 -7.43 10.23
C ALA A 118 -9.85 -6.28 10.90
N ILE A 119 -8.96 -6.61 11.83
CA ILE A 119 -8.04 -5.66 12.46
C ILE A 119 -6.66 -5.85 11.83
N ILE A 120 -6.11 -4.78 11.26
CA ILE A 120 -4.79 -4.73 10.67
C ILE A 120 -3.88 -3.93 11.60
N GLN A 121 -2.79 -4.54 12.06
CA GLN A 121 -1.75 -3.87 12.82
C GLN A 121 -0.55 -3.58 11.92
N SER A 122 -0.02 -2.36 11.97
CA SER A 122 1.25 -2.05 11.29
C SER A 122 2.39 -2.82 11.92
N CYS A 123 3.31 -3.34 11.10
CA CYS A 123 4.56 -3.86 11.61
C CYS A 123 5.45 -2.71 12.11
N ILE A 124 6.20 -2.97 13.18
CA ILE A 124 7.31 -2.10 13.58
C ILE A 124 8.34 -2.23 12.46
N THR A 125 8.58 -1.15 11.72
CA THR A 125 9.71 -1.09 10.79
C THR A 125 10.98 -1.14 11.63
N THR A 126 11.51 -2.35 11.87
CA THR A 126 12.92 -2.48 12.21
C THR A 126 13.65 -1.75 11.10
N LYS A 127 14.34 -0.64 11.42
CA LYS A 127 15.16 0.10 10.46
C LYS A 127 15.84 -0.94 9.58
N ALA A 128 15.58 -0.91 8.27
CA ALA A 128 16.20 -1.81 7.32
C ALA A 128 17.67 -1.93 7.72
N GLY A 129 18.13 -3.16 7.95
CA GLY A 129 19.42 -3.43 8.60
C GLY A 129 20.48 -2.47 8.08
N LYS A 130 21.28 -1.89 9.00
CA LYS A 130 22.34 -0.92 8.70
C LYS A 130 22.93 -1.24 7.32
N LYS A 131 22.91 -0.28 6.39
CA LYS A 131 23.57 -0.40 5.07
C LYS A 131 24.91 -1.08 5.29
N SER A 132 25.07 -2.33 4.85
CA SER A 132 26.33 -3.03 5.10
C SER A 132 27.44 -2.23 4.41
N SER A 133 28.45 -1.84 5.19
CA SER A 133 29.59 -1.07 4.70
C SER A 133 30.57 -1.92 3.89
N GLU A 134 30.32 -3.23 3.77
CA GLU A 134 31.16 -4.14 3.00
C GLU A 134 30.82 -4.05 1.51
N GLN A 135 31.72 -3.44 0.75
CA GLN A 135 31.69 -3.38 -0.71
C GLN A 135 32.13 -4.73 -1.31
N THR A 136 31.28 -5.75 -1.17
CA THR A 136 31.38 -6.94 -2.03
C THR A 136 30.74 -6.65 -3.37
N ALA A 137 31.36 -7.12 -4.47
CA ALA A 137 30.77 -7.00 -5.80
C ALA A 137 29.35 -7.60 -5.82
N LYS A 138 28.36 -6.83 -6.25
CA LYS A 138 26.95 -7.24 -6.27
C LYS A 138 26.58 -7.79 -7.63
N VAL A 139 25.82 -8.87 -7.66
CA VAL A 139 25.30 -9.47 -8.89
C VAL A 139 23.81 -9.18 -8.96
N LEU A 140 23.39 -8.46 -9.98
CA LEU A 140 21.98 -8.21 -10.29
C LEU A 140 21.59 -9.12 -11.45
N ARG A 141 20.69 -10.07 -11.19
CA ARG A 141 20.11 -10.93 -12.23
C ARG A 141 18.71 -10.47 -12.56
N LEU A 142 18.50 -10.10 -13.82
CA LEU A 142 17.17 -9.89 -14.38
C LEU A 142 16.87 -11.02 -15.36
N SER A 143 15.64 -11.52 -15.33
CA SER A 143 15.21 -12.50 -16.33
C SER A 143 13.74 -12.37 -16.65
N ALA A 144 13.35 -12.71 -17.88
CA ALA A 144 11.98 -12.65 -18.34
C ALA A 144 11.66 -13.75 -19.36
N LYS A 145 10.37 -13.96 -19.61
CA LYS A 145 9.87 -14.93 -20.60
C LYS A 145 10.02 -14.48 -22.05
N SER A 146 10.42 -13.23 -22.30
CA SER A 146 10.72 -12.71 -23.65
C SER A 146 11.75 -11.58 -23.59
N MET A 147 12.48 -11.35 -24.67
CA MET A 147 13.43 -10.23 -24.79
C MET A 147 12.77 -8.85 -24.55
N PRO A 148 11.58 -8.53 -25.11
CA PRO A 148 10.92 -7.25 -24.83
C PRO A 148 10.55 -7.06 -23.36
N ALA A 149 10.14 -8.13 -22.67
CA ALA A 149 9.85 -8.06 -21.24
C ALA A 149 11.12 -7.86 -20.40
N LEU A 150 12.24 -8.48 -20.80
CA LEU A 150 13.54 -8.28 -20.16
C LEU A 150 13.99 -6.82 -20.29
N PHE A 151 13.84 -6.24 -21.49
CA PHE A 151 14.21 -4.85 -21.75
C PHE A 151 13.36 -3.87 -20.92
N ARG A 152 12.04 -4.07 -20.85
CA ARG A 152 11.16 -3.26 -19.99
C ARG A 152 11.56 -3.34 -18.52
N MET A 153 11.79 -4.56 -18.01
CA MET A 153 12.20 -4.76 -16.62
C MET A 153 13.55 -4.10 -16.31
N ALA A 154 14.49 -4.11 -17.26
CA ALA A 154 15.77 -3.41 -17.12
C ALA A 154 15.57 -1.89 -17.06
N LYS A 155 14.70 -1.31 -17.90
CA LYS A 155 14.37 0.13 -17.87
C LYS A 155 13.64 0.55 -16.59
N GLU A 156 12.72 -0.29 -16.09
CA GLU A 156 12.03 -0.05 -14.82
C GLU A 156 12.99 -0.11 -13.63
N LEU A 157 13.89 -1.11 -13.61
CA LEU A 157 14.93 -1.18 -12.58
C LEU A 157 15.85 0.04 -12.65
N GLU A 158 16.18 0.49 -13.86
CA GLU A 158 17.03 1.65 -14.06
C GLU A 158 16.42 2.90 -13.42
N SER A 159 15.18 3.23 -13.79
CA SER A 159 14.45 4.38 -13.23
C SER A 159 14.27 4.27 -11.71
N MET A 160 14.07 3.05 -11.18
CA MET A 160 13.98 2.83 -9.74
C MET A 160 15.31 3.09 -9.02
N LEU A 161 16.45 2.78 -9.65
CA LEU A 161 17.78 2.99 -9.09
C LEU A 161 18.23 4.45 -9.13
N GLU A 162 17.70 5.25 -10.07
CA GLU A 162 17.90 6.71 -10.09
C GLU A 162 17.20 7.42 -8.92
N THR A 163 16.19 6.79 -8.33
CA THR A 163 15.49 7.32 -7.17
C THR A 163 16.24 6.98 -5.88
N ASP A 164 16.59 7.99 -5.08
CA ASP A 164 17.24 7.78 -3.79
C ASP A 164 16.39 6.94 -2.82
N GLY A 165 17.03 6.03 -2.08
CA GLY A 165 16.41 5.36 -0.92
C GLY A 165 16.50 3.83 -0.91
N PHE A 166 16.92 3.19 -2.00
CA PHE A 166 17.05 1.73 -2.04
C PHE A 166 18.46 1.26 -1.68
N ASP A 167 18.55 0.18 -0.89
CA ASP A 167 19.81 -0.52 -0.66
C ASP A 167 20.03 -1.56 -1.76
N LEU A 168 21.10 -1.39 -2.54
CA LEU A 168 21.53 -2.33 -3.57
C LEU A 168 21.71 -3.77 -3.06
N ASN A 169 22.03 -3.98 -1.77
CA ASN A 169 22.09 -5.32 -1.18
C ASN A 169 20.70 -5.98 -1.17
N ASN A 170 19.68 -5.23 -0.74
CA ASN A 170 18.30 -5.72 -0.71
C ASN A 170 17.75 -5.94 -2.12
N ILE A 171 18.13 -5.07 -3.08
CA ILE A 171 17.80 -5.25 -4.50
C ILE A 171 18.44 -6.54 -5.02
N ALA A 172 19.75 -6.71 -4.87
CA ALA A 172 20.47 -7.90 -5.33
C ALA A 172 19.89 -9.18 -4.71
N TYR A 173 19.65 -9.16 -3.40
CA TYR A 173 19.04 -10.29 -2.69
C TYR A 173 17.65 -10.62 -3.25
N THR A 174 16.80 -9.61 -3.46
CA THR A 174 15.43 -9.79 -3.97
C THR A 174 15.45 -10.32 -5.40
N LEU A 175 16.27 -9.74 -6.27
CA LEU A 175 16.39 -10.18 -7.67
C LEU A 175 16.91 -11.62 -7.77
N ASN A 176 17.91 -11.98 -6.96
CA ASN A 176 18.52 -13.30 -7.03
C ASN A 176 17.68 -14.40 -6.36
N ASN A 177 17.01 -14.09 -5.23
CA ASN A 177 16.40 -15.11 -4.37
C ASN A 177 14.86 -15.06 -4.29
N ARG A 178 14.22 -13.98 -4.74
CA ARG A 178 12.77 -13.74 -4.55
C ARG A 178 12.01 -13.58 -5.87
N ARG A 179 12.65 -13.96 -6.98
CA ARG A 179 12.08 -13.94 -8.33
C ARG A 179 12.20 -15.31 -8.98
N SER A 180 11.21 -15.64 -9.82
CA SER A 180 11.35 -16.74 -10.75
C SER A 180 12.38 -16.38 -11.82
N HIS A 181 13.19 -17.36 -12.21
CA HIS A 181 14.22 -17.18 -13.22
C HIS A 181 13.80 -17.78 -14.56
N HIS A 182 14.06 -17.05 -15.64
CA HIS A 182 13.59 -17.36 -17.00
C HIS A 182 14.73 -17.41 -18.02
N ILE A 183 14.43 -17.88 -19.23
CA ILE A 183 15.43 -18.15 -20.29
C ILE A 183 16.15 -16.90 -20.80
N HIS A 184 15.45 -15.77 -20.93
CA HIS A 184 16.09 -14.51 -21.31
C HIS A 184 16.61 -13.87 -20.04
N THR A 185 17.93 -13.88 -19.86
CA THR A 185 18.60 -13.41 -18.65
C THR A 185 19.69 -12.41 -18.98
N VAL A 186 19.79 -11.35 -18.18
CA VAL A 186 20.97 -10.48 -18.12
C VAL A 186 21.53 -10.49 -16.71
N ILE A 187 22.86 -10.54 -16.61
CA ILE A 187 23.58 -10.52 -15.33
C ILE A 187 24.49 -9.31 -15.34
N VAL A 188 24.27 -8.41 -14.39
CA VAL A 188 25.09 -7.21 -14.20
C VAL A 188 25.90 -7.41 -12.93
N ARG A 189 27.23 -7.40 -13.06
CA ARG A 189 28.15 -7.44 -11.92
C ARG A 189 28.62 -6.02 -11.65
N ASN A 190 28.38 -5.52 -10.44
CA ASN A 190 28.70 -4.14 -10.10
C ASN A 190 29.62 -4.03 -8.87
N ARG A 191 30.70 -3.25 -8.99
CA ARG A 191 31.45 -2.65 -7.86
C ARG A 191 31.03 -1.19 -7.63
N THR A 192 30.79 -0.44 -8.71
CA THR A 192 30.27 0.94 -8.79
C THR A 192 30.09 1.28 -10.27
N ILE A 193 28.87 1.34 -10.82
CA ILE A 193 28.61 1.80 -12.19
C ILE A 193 27.21 2.45 -12.26
N PRO A 194 27.06 3.58 -12.99
CA PRO A 194 25.80 4.15 -13.43
C PRO A 194 24.96 3.18 -14.25
N VAL A 195 23.70 3.52 -14.40
CA VAL A 195 22.63 2.61 -14.79
C VAL A 195 22.75 2.10 -16.24
N ASP A 196 23.49 2.83 -17.07
CA ASP A 196 23.74 2.57 -18.50
C ASP A 196 24.37 1.19 -18.80
N ALA A 197 25.10 0.59 -17.85
CA ALA A 197 25.73 -0.72 -18.03
C ALA A 197 24.73 -1.89 -18.08
N LEU A 198 23.49 -1.70 -17.63
CA LEU A 198 22.41 -2.68 -17.84
C LEU A 198 22.19 -2.93 -19.33
N PHE A 199 22.32 -1.90 -20.18
CA PHE A 199 22.04 -1.97 -21.61
C PHE A 199 23.20 -2.45 -22.46
N LEU A 200 24.44 -2.29 -22.00
CA LEU A 200 25.65 -2.82 -22.67
C LEU A 200 25.68 -4.34 -22.76
N SER A 201 24.86 -5.02 -21.97
CA SER A 201 24.76 -6.49 -21.94
C SER A 201 23.68 -7.04 -22.87
N PHE A 202 22.88 -6.18 -23.52
CA PHE A 202 21.88 -6.61 -24.50
C PHE A 202 22.52 -6.65 -25.89
N PRO A 203 22.41 -7.76 -26.65
CA PRO A 203 22.73 -7.72 -28.07
C PRO A 203 21.86 -6.65 -28.73
N ALA A 204 22.45 -5.86 -29.63
CA ALA A 204 21.75 -4.78 -30.34
C ALA A 204 20.39 -5.29 -30.83
N MET A 205 19.31 -4.72 -30.31
CA MET A 205 17.99 -4.93 -30.87
C MET A 205 18.04 -4.37 -32.29
N ALA A 206 18.16 -5.26 -33.28
CA ALA A 206 18.00 -4.86 -34.67
C ALA A 206 16.62 -4.19 -34.78
N PRO A 207 16.53 -2.97 -35.35
CA PRO A 207 15.23 -2.36 -35.58
C PRO A 207 14.44 -3.28 -36.51
N SER A 208 13.31 -3.78 -36.03
CA SER A 208 12.32 -4.45 -36.87
C SER A 208 11.77 -3.43 -37.85
N GLY A 209 12.17 -3.55 -39.12
CA GLY A 209 11.47 -2.93 -40.24
C GLY A 209 10.12 -3.59 -40.50
#